data_AF-A0A6N2M2Z2-F1
#
_entry.id   AF-A0A6N2M2Z2-F1
#
_cell.length_a   1.000
_cell.length_b   1.000
_cell.length_c   1.000
_cell.angle_alpha   90.00
_cell.angle_beta   90.00
_cell.angle_gamma   90.00
#
_symmetry.space_group_name_H-M   'P 1'
#
loop_
_entity.id
_entity.type
_entity.pdbx_description
1 polymer ?
#
loop_
_entity_poly.entity_id
_entity_poly.type
_entity_poly.pdbx_seq_one_letter_code
_entity_poly.pdbx_strand_id
1 'polypeptide(L)'
;MRVSAASMKEPESSRSRAKGAYDVFLSFRGEDNRRTFTGHLYTALVQAGVHTFLDENEIPRGEEISKHLLKAIQESKISIVIFSKGYASTRWCLNELVEILECKNRKTGQIVLPIFYDIDPSDVRKQTGSFAKAFDKHEECLKEKVKGWRKALEEAGNLSGWNLNDMENWHESKLIQAIIKDVLNKLDPKYINVATNLVGIDRLVQTISDFLSTTTDEGSCFLSNINETSEQSNGLALLQEQLLHNILKQNVATINNADRGMVLIKERLCHKRVIVVVDDVAQQCQLNALVGERGWFGPGSRVIITAKDERLLLNVDRKFKVEELKRDVSLQLFSWHAFRDKKPSKDYVELSNDVVDYCGGFLSP
;
A
#
# COMPACT_ATOMS: atom_id res chain seq x y z
N MET A 1 -12.60 -31.93 -48.85
CA MET A 1 -11.81 -31.39 -47.74
C MET A 1 -11.05 -30.18 -48.27
N ARG A 2 -11.51 -28.97 -47.96
CA ARG A 2 -10.84 -27.70 -48.26
C ARG A 2 -10.90 -26.87 -46.99
N VAL A 3 -9.73 -26.52 -46.48
CA VAL A 3 -9.54 -25.66 -45.32
C VAL A 3 -9.57 -24.22 -45.83
N SER A 4 -10.44 -23.40 -45.25
CA SER A 4 -10.45 -21.94 -45.42
C SER A 4 -9.91 -21.33 -44.13
N ALA A 5 -8.85 -20.51 -44.23
CA ALA A 5 -8.37 -19.68 -43.14
C ALA A 5 -9.10 -18.33 -43.17
N ALA A 6 -9.62 -17.89 -42.03
CA ALA A 6 -10.12 -16.54 -41.81
C ALA A 6 -9.20 -15.83 -40.81
N SER A 7 -8.68 -14.68 -41.21
CA SER A 7 -7.93 -13.76 -40.35
C SER A 7 -8.91 -13.03 -39.45
N MET A 8 -8.78 -13.17 -38.13
CA MET A 8 -9.51 -12.39 -37.14
C MET A 8 -8.57 -11.38 -36.49
N LYS A 9 -9.00 -10.12 -36.51
CA LYS A 9 -8.33 -8.97 -35.88
C LYS A 9 -8.10 -9.25 -34.38
N GLU A 10 -6.90 -8.93 -33.90
CA GLU A 10 -6.63 -8.82 -32.47
C GLU A 10 -7.61 -7.85 -31.83
N PRO A 11 -8.20 -8.19 -30.66
CA PRO A 11 -8.89 -7.20 -29.85
C PRO A 11 -7.84 -6.23 -29.30
N GLU A 12 -8.12 -4.92 -29.42
CA GLU A 12 -7.30 -3.85 -28.86
C GLU A 12 -6.98 -4.15 -27.40
N SER A 13 -5.72 -4.53 -27.18
CA SER A 13 -5.12 -4.75 -25.88
C SER A 13 -5.37 -3.54 -24.98
N SER A 14 -5.89 -3.86 -23.80
CA SER A 14 -5.64 -3.19 -22.53
C SER A 14 -4.61 -2.07 -22.63
N ARG A 15 -5.03 -0.82 -22.38
CA ARG A 15 -4.12 0.34 -22.27
C ARG A 15 -2.96 -0.02 -21.33
N SER A 16 -1.82 -0.37 -21.91
CA SER A 16 -0.56 -0.43 -21.20
C SER A 16 -0.38 0.92 -20.51
N ARG A 17 -0.19 0.94 -19.18
CA ARG A 17 0.21 2.14 -18.44
C ARG A 17 1.44 2.68 -19.19
N ALA A 18 1.36 3.92 -19.70
CA ALA A 18 2.44 4.48 -20.49
C ALA A 18 3.75 4.35 -19.69
N LYS A 19 4.77 3.70 -20.26
CA LYS A 19 6.11 3.60 -19.66
C LYS A 19 6.58 5.03 -19.34
N GLY A 20 6.54 5.43 -18.07
CA GLY A 20 7.03 6.74 -17.61
C GLY A 20 6.35 7.35 -16.39
N ALA A 21 5.06 7.08 -16.13
CA ALA A 21 4.34 7.79 -15.07
C ALA A 21 4.63 7.25 -13.66
N TYR A 22 5.00 8.13 -12.74
CA TYR A 22 5.14 7.83 -11.31
C TYR A 22 3.79 8.00 -10.60
N ASP A 23 3.56 7.23 -9.54
CA ASP A 23 2.42 7.43 -8.66
C ASP A 23 2.74 8.52 -7.62
N VAL A 24 3.95 8.50 -7.07
CA VAL A 24 4.42 9.45 -6.04
C VAL A 24 5.76 10.08 -6.43
N PHE A 25 5.88 11.39 -6.23
CA PHE A 25 7.14 12.14 -6.21
C PHE A 25 7.54 12.48 -4.77
N LEU A 26 8.75 12.13 -4.34
CA LEU A 26 9.29 12.50 -3.03
C LEU A 26 10.29 13.65 -3.14
N SER A 27 9.92 14.83 -2.62
CA SER A 27 10.82 15.99 -2.47
C SER A 27 11.29 16.10 -1.02
N PHE A 28 12.61 16.22 -0.83
CA PHE A 28 13.22 16.28 0.48
C PHE A 28 14.61 16.89 0.42
N ARG A 29 15.15 17.28 1.59
CA ARG A 29 16.55 17.68 1.71
C ARG A 29 17.43 16.45 1.92
N GLY A 30 18.17 16.06 0.87
CA GLY A 30 19.05 14.90 0.91
C GLY A 30 20.04 14.84 2.09
N GLU A 31 20.56 15.97 2.55
CA GLU A 31 21.51 16.02 3.67
C GLU A 31 20.86 15.80 5.05
N ASP A 32 19.56 16.08 5.20
CA ASP A 32 18.89 16.07 6.50
C ASP A 32 18.30 14.70 6.86
N ASN A 33 17.76 13.97 5.88
CA ASN A 33 16.87 12.83 6.17
C ASN A 33 16.99 11.64 5.20
N ARG A 34 17.98 11.61 4.30
CA ARG A 34 18.13 10.56 3.28
C ARG A 34 18.31 9.14 3.84
N ARG A 35 19.09 8.97 4.92
CA ARG A 35 19.40 7.65 5.51
C ARG A 35 18.52 7.24 6.68
N THR A 36 17.54 8.08 7.03
CA THR A 36 16.66 7.88 8.19
C THR A 36 15.21 7.77 7.70
N PHE A 37 14.38 8.74 8.04
CA PHE A 37 12.95 8.75 7.77
C PHE A 37 12.61 8.62 6.28
N THR A 38 13.25 9.41 5.40
CA THR A 38 12.93 9.42 3.97
C THR A 38 13.24 8.08 3.31
N GLY A 39 14.36 7.45 3.69
CA GLY A 39 14.74 6.12 3.19
C GLY A 39 13.73 5.05 3.60
N HIS A 40 13.26 5.08 4.86
CA HIS A 40 12.23 4.16 5.35
C HIS A 40 10.87 4.40 4.68
N LEU A 41 10.47 5.66 4.49
CA LEU A 41 9.23 6.03 3.80
C LEU A 41 9.25 5.58 2.33
N TYR A 42 10.35 5.84 1.61
CA TYR A 42 10.55 5.38 0.24
C TYR A 42 10.44 3.85 0.15
N THR A 43 11.16 3.14 1.03
CA THR A 43 11.14 1.68 1.08
C THR A 43 9.72 1.16 1.32
N ALA A 44 8.98 1.75 2.26
CA ALA A 44 7.61 1.37 2.56
C ALA A 44 6.65 1.63 1.39
N LEU A 45 6.79 2.76 0.67
CA LEU A 45 6.00 3.06 -0.53
C LEU A 45 6.24 2.03 -1.63
N VAL A 46 7.50 1.69 -1.90
CA VAL A 46 7.86 0.66 -2.89
C VAL A 46 7.35 -0.71 -2.47
N GLN A 47 7.48 -1.09 -1.20
CA GLN A 47 6.94 -2.34 -0.66
C GLN A 47 5.41 -2.41 -0.76
N ALA A 48 4.72 -1.27 -0.69
CA ALA A 48 3.27 -1.17 -0.89
C ALA A 48 2.85 -1.15 -2.38
N GLY A 49 3.79 -1.35 -3.32
CA GLY A 49 3.52 -1.35 -4.75
C GLY A 49 3.34 0.03 -5.37
N VAL A 50 3.69 1.10 -4.66
CA VAL A 50 3.56 2.48 -5.15
C VAL A 50 4.80 2.85 -5.97
N HIS A 51 4.61 3.12 -7.26
CA HIS A 51 5.70 3.52 -8.15
C HIS A 51 6.19 4.93 -7.77
N THR A 52 7.27 5.01 -7.00
CA THR A 52 7.73 6.25 -6.36
C THR A 52 9.04 6.74 -6.98
N PHE A 53 9.08 8.01 -7.38
CA PHE A 53 10.31 8.71 -7.72
C PHE A 53 10.93 9.32 -6.47
N LEU A 54 12.21 9.01 -6.21
CA LEU A 54 13.00 9.59 -5.14
C LEU A 54 13.97 10.61 -5.73
N ASP A 55 13.88 11.87 -5.33
CA ASP A 55 14.86 12.88 -5.72
C ASP A 55 16.20 12.67 -4.98
N GLU A 56 17.02 11.78 -5.53
CA GLU A 56 18.40 11.58 -5.10
C GLU A 56 19.23 12.79 -5.52
N ASN A 57 19.25 13.81 -4.67
CA ASN A 57 19.98 15.08 -4.76
C ASN A 57 21.53 14.96 -4.92
N GLU A 58 22.04 13.95 -5.62
CA GLU A 58 23.44 13.52 -5.60
C GLU A 58 24.26 13.99 -6.80
N ILE A 59 23.72 14.81 -7.72
CA ILE A 59 24.51 15.40 -8.81
C ILE A 59 24.36 16.93 -8.89
N PRO A 60 25.30 17.70 -8.33
CA PRO A 60 25.41 19.12 -8.61
C PRO A 60 26.20 19.32 -9.91
N ARG A 61 25.51 19.69 -11.00
CA ARG A 61 26.07 20.46 -12.14
C ARG A 61 24.96 20.92 -13.08
N GLY A 62 24.46 22.12 -12.84
CA GLY A 62 23.45 22.81 -13.66
C GLY A 62 22.32 23.36 -12.79
N GLU A 63 22.11 24.67 -12.80
CA GLU A 63 21.15 25.39 -11.95
C GLU A 63 19.67 25.24 -12.37
N GLU A 64 19.40 24.33 -13.32
CA GLU A 64 18.07 24.03 -13.83
C GLU A 64 17.65 22.61 -13.41
N ILE A 65 16.38 22.49 -12.99
CA ILE A 65 15.74 21.21 -12.77
C ILE A 65 15.92 20.38 -14.05
N SER A 66 16.53 19.20 -13.94
CA SER A 66 16.77 18.37 -15.11
C SER A 66 15.44 18.09 -15.83
N LYS A 67 15.44 18.02 -17.16
CA LYS A 67 14.23 17.69 -17.94
C LYS A 67 13.57 16.39 -17.45
N HIS A 68 14.38 15.46 -16.93
CA HIS A 68 13.92 14.23 -16.32
C HIS A 68 13.16 14.46 -15.01
N LEU A 69 13.68 15.32 -14.14
CA LEU A 69 13.06 15.65 -12.85
C LEU A 69 11.77 16.46 -13.03
N LEU A 70 11.75 17.46 -13.91
CA LEU A 70 10.52 18.18 -14.27
C LEU A 70 9.43 17.23 -14.75
N LYS A 71 9.81 16.28 -15.62
CA LYS A 71 8.88 15.28 -16.13
C LYS A 71 8.38 14.36 -15.02
N ALA A 72 9.24 13.93 -14.10
CA ALA A 72 8.86 13.11 -12.95
C ALA A 72 7.86 13.84 -12.04
N ILE A 73 8.10 15.13 -11.76
CA ILE A 73 7.15 15.97 -11.01
C ILE A 73 5.83 16.01 -11.76
N GLN A 74 5.82 16.39 -13.03
CA GLN A 74 4.60 16.60 -13.83
C GLN A 74 3.77 15.34 -14.07
N GLU A 75 4.42 14.18 -14.21
CA GLU A 75 3.76 12.89 -14.46
C GLU A 75 3.32 12.18 -13.17
N SER A 76 3.73 12.68 -12.00
CA SER A 76 3.30 12.14 -10.71
C SER A 76 1.86 12.52 -10.37
N LYS A 77 1.15 11.64 -9.64
CA LYS A 77 -0.21 11.93 -9.16
C LYS A 77 -0.19 12.62 -7.80
N ILE A 78 0.73 12.19 -6.94
CA ILE A 78 0.92 12.71 -5.59
C ILE A 78 2.36 13.21 -5.46
N SER A 79 2.54 14.39 -4.89
CA SER A 79 3.84 14.91 -4.48
C SER A 79 3.89 14.99 -2.95
N ILE A 80 4.81 14.22 -2.35
CA ILE A 80 5.07 14.26 -0.91
C ILE A 80 6.28 15.18 -0.69
N VAL A 81 6.09 16.22 0.12
CA VAL A 81 7.14 17.21 0.41
C VAL A 81 7.53 17.09 1.88
N ILE A 82 8.78 16.69 2.14
CA ILE A 82 9.30 16.50 3.50
C ILE A 82 10.06 17.75 3.93
N PHE A 83 9.38 18.62 4.66
CA PHE A 83 9.98 19.82 5.25
C PHE A 83 10.82 19.44 6.47
N SER A 84 12.11 19.77 6.39
CA SER A 84 13.10 19.67 7.46
C SER A 84 13.75 21.03 7.71
N LYS A 85 14.50 21.16 8.80
CA LYS A 85 15.20 22.41 9.15
C LYS A 85 16.08 22.96 8.01
N GLY A 86 16.73 22.11 7.23
CA GLY A 86 17.59 22.47 6.12
C GLY A 86 16.91 22.56 4.75
N TYR A 87 15.59 22.33 4.63
CA TYR A 87 14.90 22.27 3.33
C TYR A 87 15.11 23.54 2.49
N ALA A 88 14.86 24.72 3.06
CA ALA A 88 14.99 26.00 2.35
C ALA A 88 16.45 26.43 2.10
N SER A 89 17.44 25.71 2.64
CA SER A 89 18.86 26.07 2.44
C SER A 89 19.32 25.90 1.00
N THR A 90 18.67 25.03 0.23
CA THR A 90 19.02 24.77 -1.17
C THR A 90 18.01 25.38 -2.13
N ARG A 91 18.51 26.00 -3.21
CA ARG A 91 17.66 26.53 -4.28
C ARG A 91 16.91 25.41 -5.01
N TRP A 92 17.48 24.21 -5.02
CA TRP A 92 16.90 23.04 -5.68
C TRP A 92 15.54 22.68 -5.07
N CYS A 93 15.49 22.38 -3.77
CA CYS A 93 14.24 22.07 -3.06
C CYS A 93 13.18 23.18 -3.19
N LEU A 94 13.61 24.45 -3.26
CA LEU A 94 12.72 25.59 -3.45
C LEU A 94 12.16 25.68 -4.87
N ASN A 95 12.97 25.41 -5.89
CA ASN A 95 12.52 25.36 -7.28
C ASN A 95 11.59 24.16 -7.53
N GLU A 96 11.89 22.99 -6.94
CA GLU A 96 11.00 21.83 -7.00
C GLU A 96 9.63 22.14 -6.40
N LEU A 97 9.59 22.78 -5.23
CA LEU A 97 8.35 23.13 -4.57
C LEU A 97 7.48 24.06 -5.42
N VAL A 98 8.09 25.01 -6.13
CA VAL A 98 7.37 25.88 -7.07
C VAL A 98 6.74 25.05 -8.19
N GLU A 99 7.49 24.16 -8.84
CA GLU A 99 6.93 23.30 -9.91
C GLU A 99 5.82 22.37 -9.40
N ILE A 100 5.99 21.79 -8.21
CA ILE A 100 4.98 20.92 -7.57
C ILE A 100 3.66 21.68 -7.37
N LEU A 101 3.73 22.91 -6.85
CA LEU A 101 2.53 23.72 -6.61
C LEU A 101 1.93 24.27 -7.90
N GLU A 102 2.74 24.55 -8.91
CA GLU A 102 2.24 24.83 -10.25
C GLU A 102 1.46 23.62 -10.80
N CYS A 103 1.97 22.40 -10.64
CA CYS A 103 1.28 21.17 -11.07
C CYS A 103 -0.02 20.92 -10.29
N LYS A 104 -0.04 21.19 -8.98
CA LYS A 104 -1.24 21.14 -8.15
C LYS A 104 -2.35 22.07 -8.69
N ASN A 105 -1.98 23.24 -9.18
CA ASN A 105 -2.92 24.27 -9.63
C ASN A 105 -3.38 24.08 -11.11
N ARG A 106 -2.94 23.01 -11.80
CA ARG A 106 -3.40 22.65 -13.16
C ARG A 106 -4.77 21.96 -13.14
N LYS A 107 -5.45 21.93 -14.29
CA LYS A 107 -6.79 21.30 -14.44
C LYS A 107 -6.87 19.82 -14.07
N THR A 108 -5.77 19.08 -14.17
CA THR A 108 -5.69 17.65 -13.78
C THR A 108 -5.39 17.44 -12.30
N GLY A 109 -4.91 18.48 -11.60
CA GLY A 109 -4.70 18.57 -10.15
C GLY A 109 -3.85 17.47 -9.53
N GLN A 110 -2.57 17.73 -9.28
CA GLN A 110 -1.77 16.87 -8.41
C GLN A 110 -2.12 17.06 -6.93
N ILE A 111 -2.11 15.97 -6.16
CA ILE A 111 -2.27 16.03 -4.71
C ILE A 111 -0.90 16.32 -4.08
N VAL A 112 -0.84 17.27 -3.16
CA VAL A 112 0.39 17.63 -2.45
C VAL A 112 0.23 17.31 -0.96
N LEU A 113 1.14 16.52 -0.41
CA LEU A 113 1.13 16.08 0.98
C LEU A 113 2.39 16.57 1.70
N PRO A 114 2.31 17.64 2.51
CA PRO A 114 3.45 18.08 3.30
C PRO A 114 3.63 17.20 4.54
N ILE A 115 4.88 16.87 4.84
CA ILE A 115 5.33 16.23 6.08
C ILE A 115 6.28 17.20 6.77
N PHE A 116 5.96 17.58 8.00
CA PHE A 116 6.75 18.48 8.83
C PHE A 116 7.62 17.65 9.77
N TYR A 117 8.85 17.36 9.35
CA TYR A 117 9.81 16.51 10.06
C TYR A 117 10.70 17.35 10.99
N ASP A 118 10.46 17.22 12.30
CA ASP A 118 11.15 17.98 13.36
C ASP A 118 11.15 19.50 13.09
N ILE A 119 10.00 20.01 12.63
CA ILE A 119 9.75 21.42 12.36
C ILE A 119 8.29 21.78 12.58
N ASP A 120 8.04 23.00 13.05
CA ASP A 120 6.69 23.54 13.17
C ASP A 120 6.17 23.97 11.78
N PRO A 121 4.94 23.60 11.37
CA PRO A 121 4.35 24.07 10.12
C PRO A 121 4.34 25.60 9.95
N SER A 122 4.26 26.34 11.06
CA SER A 122 4.35 27.80 11.07
C SER A 122 5.72 28.33 10.67
N ASP A 123 6.81 27.60 10.94
CA ASP A 123 8.15 27.98 10.48
C ASP A 123 8.26 27.90 8.96
N VAL A 124 7.61 26.91 8.33
CA VAL A 124 7.53 26.80 6.87
C VAL A 124 6.65 27.92 6.31
N ARG A 125 5.45 28.09 6.87
CA ARG A 125 4.45 29.05 6.37
C ARG A 125 4.83 30.52 6.54
N LYS A 126 5.45 30.87 7.66
CA LYS A 126 5.88 32.25 7.97
C LYS A 126 7.35 32.49 7.65
N GLN A 127 8.06 31.47 7.18
CA GLN A 127 9.50 31.47 6.93
C GLN A 127 10.30 31.98 8.14
N THR A 128 10.01 31.45 9.32
CA THR A 128 10.71 31.75 10.58
C THR A 128 11.81 30.72 10.88
N GLY A 129 12.57 30.91 11.95
CA GLY A 129 13.58 29.93 12.38
C GLY A 129 14.68 29.67 11.34
N SER A 130 14.87 28.40 10.97
CA SER A 130 15.89 28.01 9.98
C SER A 130 15.57 28.49 8.56
N PHE A 131 14.27 28.67 8.24
CA PHE A 131 13.83 29.15 6.93
C PHE A 131 14.19 30.62 6.75
N ALA A 132 14.00 31.46 7.78
CA ALA A 132 14.45 32.86 7.76
C ALA A 132 15.94 32.98 7.40
N LYS A 133 16.79 32.24 8.13
CA LYS A 133 18.24 32.22 7.92
C LYS A 133 18.64 31.77 6.51
N ALA A 134 17.86 30.89 5.89
CA ALA A 134 18.08 30.46 4.52
C ALA A 134 17.73 31.58 3.53
N PHE A 135 16.63 32.30 3.76
CA PHE A 135 16.22 33.42 2.90
C PHE A 135 17.16 34.62 2.97
N ASP A 136 17.75 34.91 4.13
CA ASP A 136 18.78 35.95 4.25
C ASP A 136 19.92 35.73 3.23
N LYS A 137 20.37 34.47 3.08
CA LYS A 137 21.41 34.09 2.11
C LYS A 137 20.94 34.15 0.66
N HIS A 138 19.69 33.82 0.39
CA HIS A 138 19.14 33.79 -0.97
C HIS A 138 18.84 35.19 -1.52
N GLU A 139 18.41 36.12 -0.66
CA GLU A 139 18.08 37.50 -1.02
C GLU A 139 19.29 38.33 -1.45
N GLU A 140 20.47 37.99 -0.96
CA GLU A 140 21.74 38.56 -1.43
C GLU A 140 22.04 38.19 -2.90
N CYS A 141 21.54 37.04 -3.37
CA CYS A 141 21.88 36.50 -4.68
C CYS A 141 20.79 36.68 -5.76
N LEU A 142 19.50 36.56 -5.45
CA LEU A 142 18.42 36.40 -6.46
C LEU A 142 17.06 36.98 -6.03
N LYS A 143 16.93 38.32 -5.99
CA LYS A 143 15.72 39.02 -5.51
C LYS A 143 14.42 38.65 -6.23
N GLU A 144 14.47 38.30 -7.53
CA GLU A 144 13.27 38.03 -8.32
C GLU A 144 12.65 36.64 -8.02
N LYS A 145 13.48 35.61 -7.80
CA LYS A 145 13.01 34.24 -7.52
C LYS A 145 12.48 34.06 -6.09
N VAL A 146 13.01 34.83 -5.15
CA VAL A 146 12.64 34.77 -3.73
C VAL A 146 11.14 34.95 -3.50
N LYS A 147 10.50 35.86 -4.26
CA LYS A 147 9.04 36.07 -4.15
C LYS A 147 8.24 34.80 -4.47
N GLY A 148 8.66 34.06 -5.50
CA GLY A 148 8.04 32.79 -5.88
C GLY A 148 8.22 31.72 -4.80
N TRP A 149 9.43 31.61 -4.25
CA TRP A 149 9.73 30.66 -3.19
C TRP A 149 8.97 30.93 -1.89
N ARG A 150 8.87 32.21 -1.47
CA ARG A 150 8.09 32.59 -0.27
C ARG A 150 6.62 32.22 -0.43
N LYS A 151 6.02 32.55 -1.58
CA LYS A 151 4.62 32.20 -1.88
C LYS A 151 4.40 30.69 -1.90
N ALA A 152 5.33 29.93 -2.49
CA ALA A 152 5.26 28.47 -2.54
C ALA A 152 5.30 27.84 -1.13
N LEU A 153 6.21 28.31 -0.26
CA LEU A 153 6.29 27.83 1.12
C LEU A 153 5.07 28.21 1.96
N GLU A 154 4.54 29.42 1.76
CA GLU A 154 3.30 29.85 2.40
C GLU A 154 2.12 28.97 1.99
N GLU A 155 1.96 28.69 0.69
CA GLU A 155 0.90 27.81 0.19
C GLU A 155 1.07 26.39 0.73
N ALA A 156 2.27 25.79 0.61
CA ALA A 156 2.52 24.44 1.07
C ALA A 156 2.36 24.28 2.60
N GLY A 157 2.77 25.28 3.38
CA GLY A 157 2.61 25.31 4.83
C GLY A 157 1.16 25.49 5.29
N ASN A 158 0.23 25.85 4.39
CA ASN A 158 -1.21 25.91 4.65
C ASN A 158 -1.96 24.64 4.24
N LEU A 159 -1.31 23.69 3.56
CA LEU A 159 -1.94 22.42 3.20
C LEU A 159 -2.04 21.49 4.42
N SER A 160 -3.07 20.66 4.45
CA SER A 160 -3.20 19.61 5.45
C SER A 160 -2.07 18.59 5.31
N GLY A 161 -1.27 18.43 6.36
CA GLY A 161 -0.09 17.56 6.36
C GLY A 161 0.08 16.77 7.65
N TRP A 162 1.23 16.12 7.75
CA TRP A 162 1.62 15.33 8.91
C TRP A 162 2.66 16.10 9.73
N ASN A 163 2.36 16.36 11.00
CA ASN A 163 3.31 16.98 11.94
C ASN A 163 3.83 15.91 12.91
N LEU A 164 5.15 15.73 12.97
CA LEU A 164 5.76 14.77 13.90
C LEU A 164 5.68 15.24 15.36
N ASN A 165 5.63 16.55 15.60
CA ASN A 165 5.69 17.12 16.94
C ASN A 165 4.33 17.08 17.68
N ASP A 166 3.21 16.98 16.96
CA ASP A 166 1.86 16.89 17.55
C ASP A 166 1.54 15.49 18.10
N MET A 167 2.48 14.55 18.02
CA MET A 167 2.26 13.13 18.28
C MET A 167 3.17 12.60 19.40
N GLU A 168 3.02 13.16 20.62
CA GLU A 168 3.65 12.61 21.82
C GLU A 168 3.28 11.12 21.95
N ASN A 169 4.29 10.23 21.81
CA ASN A 169 4.24 8.75 21.82
C ASN A 169 4.06 8.01 20.48
N TRP A 170 4.21 8.66 19.33
CA TRP A 170 4.09 7.97 18.03
C TRP A 170 5.46 7.61 17.42
N HIS A 171 5.70 6.32 17.17
CA HIS A 171 6.93 5.85 16.52
C HIS A 171 6.95 6.18 15.01
N GLU A 172 8.11 6.52 14.45
CA GLU A 172 8.29 6.81 13.01
C GLU A 172 7.67 5.71 12.11
N SER A 173 7.79 4.45 12.52
CA SER A 173 7.19 3.31 11.81
C SER A 173 5.67 3.42 11.67
N LYS A 174 4.96 3.81 12.73
CA LYS A 174 3.51 3.99 12.70
C LYS A 174 3.13 5.18 11.81
N LEU A 175 3.94 6.24 11.78
CA LEU A 175 3.69 7.42 10.95
C LEU A 175 3.84 7.05 9.48
N ILE A 176 4.91 6.33 9.14
CA ILE A 176 5.11 5.81 7.79
C ILE A 176 3.89 4.98 7.38
N GLN A 177 3.41 4.05 8.21
CA GLN A 177 2.22 3.25 7.89
C GLN A 177 0.96 4.12 7.66
N ALA A 178 0.76 5.16 8.46
CA ALA A 178 -0.36 6.08 8.29
C ALA A 178 -0.26 6.88 6.96
N ILE A 179 0.94 7.32 6.60
CA ILE A 179 1.22 7.99 5.32
C ILE A 179 0.97 7.03 4.15
N ILE A 180 1.46 5.78 4.22
CA ILE A 180 1.22 4.77 3.18
C ILE A 180 -0.29 4.57 2.98
N LYS A 181 -1.05 4.39 4.07
CA LYS A 181 -2.51 4.23 4.02
C LYS A 181 -3.17 5.43 3.33
N ASP A 182 -2.76 6.64 3.68
CA ASP A 182 -3.31 7.86 3.09
C ASP A 182 -2.98 8.02 1.60
N VAL A 183 -1.74 7.72 1.21
CA VAL A 183 -1.29 7.73 -0.18
C VAL A 183 -2.08 6.73 -1.03
N LEU A 184 -2.24 5.49 -0.56
CA LEU A 184 -2.99 4.45 -1.28
C LEU A 184 -4.45 4.86 -1.49
N ASN A 185 -5.10 5.40 -0.46
CA ASN A 185 -6.48 5.91 -0.54
C ASN A 185 -6.63 7.06 -1.56
N LYS A 186 -5.60 7.90 -1.69
CA LYS A 186 -5.58 9.07 -2.58
C LYS A 186 -5.26 8.71 -4.03
N LEU A 187 -4.54 7.61 -4.30
CA LEU A 187 -4.20 7.17 -5.66
C LEU A 187 -5.41 6.57 -6.41
N ASP A 188 -6.41 6.02 -5.72
CA ASP A 188 -7.78 5.77 -6.20
C ASP A 188 -8.71 5.45 -5.00
N PRO A 189 -10.02 5.77 -5.10
CA PRO A 189 -11.08 5.11 -4.33
C PRO A 189 -11.30 3.62 -4.69
N LYS A 190 -10.79 3.16 -5.85
CA LYS A 190 -10.85 1.80 -6.40
C LYS A 190 -9.50 1.03 -6.48
N TYR A 191 -8.35 1.56 -6.03
CA TYR A 191 -7.07 0.83 -5.94
C TYR A 191 -7.09 -0.03 -4.68
N ILE A 192 -7.98 -1.02 -4.65
CA ILE A 192 -7.60 -2.35 -4.17
C ILE A 192 -7.14 -3.07 -5.44
N ASN A 193 -5.99 -2.69 -5.97
CA ASN A 193 -5.31 -3.48 -7.00
C ASN A 193 -4.06 -4.04 -6.36
N VAL A 194 -4.26 -5.18 -5.69
CA VAL A 194 -3.21 -6.05 -5.23
C VAL A 194 -2.59 -6.68 -6.48
N ALA A 195 -1.43 -6.16 -6.88
CA ALA A 195 -0.56 -6.74 -7.90
C ALA A 195 0.84 -6.20 -7.57
N THR A 196 1.90 -6.96 -7.37
CA THR A 196 2.24 -8.37 -7.60
C THR A 196 3.48 -8.64 -6.77
N ASN A 197 3.45 -9.67 -5.92
CA ASN A 197 4.57 -10.54 -5.49
C ASN A 197 4.04 -11.38 -4.31
N LEU A 198 3.47 -12.53 -4.66
CA LEU A 198 2.75 -13.42 -3.75
C LEU A 198 3.71 -14.15 -2.82
N VAL A 199 3.71 -13.76 -1.54
CA VAL A 199 4.28 -14.54 -0.43
C VAL A 199 3.40 -14.36 0.80
N GLY A 200 2.97 -15.46 1.42
CA GLY A 200 2.28 -15.47 2.71
C GLY A 200 0.95 -14.70 2.69
N ILE A 201 -0.07 -15.28 2.05
CA ILE A 201 -1.42 -14.72 1.96
C ILE A 201 -1.92 -14.32 3.35
N ASP A 202 -1.55 -15.03 4.43
CA ASP A 202 -1.86 -14.65 5.82
C ASP A 202 -1.54 -13.20 6.17
N ARG A 203 -0.32 -12.74 5.84
CA ARG A 203 0.14 -11.39 6.17
C ARG A 203 -0.51 -10.35 5.27
N LEU A 204 -0.68 -10.67 3.99
CA LEU A 204 -1.33 -9.76 3.03
C LEU A 204 -2.81 -9.60 3.34
N VAL A 205 -3.49 -10.69 3.68
CA VAL A 205 -4.88 -10.71 4.11
C VAL A 205 -5.05 -9.97 5.43
N GLN A 206 -4.16 -10.19 6.41
CA GLN A 206 -4.18 -9.42 7.65
C GLN A 206 -3.96 -7.93 7.37
N THR A 207 -3.01 -7.58 6.49
CA THR A 207 -2.77 -6.19 6.07
C THR A 207 -3.98 -5.59 5.36
N ILE A 208 -4.65 -6.36 4.48
CA ILE A 208 -5.88 -5.94 3.81
C ILE A 208 -7.00 -5.77 4.84
N SER A 209 -7.13 -6.67 5.81
CA SER A 209 -8.11 -6.56 6.90
C SER A 209 -7.86 -5.30 7.73
N ASP A 210 -6.62 -5.04 8.14
CA ASP A 210 -6.21 -3.86 8.91
C ASP A 210 -6.38 -2.57 8.08
N PHE A 211 -6.08 -2.61 6.78
CA PHE A 211 -6.26 -1.50 5.86
C PHE A 211 -7.74 -1.17 5.66
N LEU A 212 -8.56 -2.20 5.43
CA LEU A 212 -10.00 -2.08 5.25
C LEU A 212 -10.70 -1.70 6.55
N SER A 213 -10.12 -1.99 7.72
CA SER A 213 -10.66 -1.56 9.00
C SER A 213 -10.77 -0.03 9.03
N THR A 214 -12.00 0.41 9.24
CA THR A 214 -12.40 1.80 9.42
C THR A 214 -12.75 2.03 10.89
N THR A 215 -12.77 3.30 11.33
CA THR A 215 -13.23 3.67 12.68
C THR A 215 -14.70 3.31 12.96
N THR A 216 -15.42 2.80 11.95
CA THR A 216 -16.83 2.41 12.03
C THR A 216 -17.06 0.90 12.06
N ASP A 217 -16.01 0.08 11.90
CA ASP A 217 -16.15 -1.38 12.00
C ASP A 217 -16.03 -1.79 13.49
N GLU A 218 -16.95 -2.63 13.97
CA GLU A 218 -17.04 -3.05 15.37
C GLU A 218 -16.12 -4.23 15.72
N GLY A 219 -15.54 -4.89 14.71
CA GLY A 219 -14.61 -5.99 14.90
C GLY A 219 -14.05 -6.53 13.59
N SER A 220 -12.92 -7.22 13.67
CA SER A 220 -12.34 -7.94 12.54
C SER A 220 -11.80 -9.30 12.96
N CYS A 221 -11.78 -10.24 12.03
CA CYS A 221 -11.20 -11.56 12.25
C CYS A 221 -10.54 -12.08 10.98
N PHE A 222 -9.35 -12.65 11.16
CA PHE A 222 -8.69 -13.44 10.14
C PHE A 222 -8.67 -14.91 10.56
N LEU A 223 -9.14 -15.78 9.67
CA LEU A 223 -9.11 -17.23 9.81
C LEU A 223 -8.22 -17.80 8.69
N SER A 224 -6.99 -18.17 9.07
CA SER A 224 -5.97 -18.76 8.19
C SER A 224 -6.14 -20.27 8.04
N ASN A 225 -5.69 -20.83 6.92
CA ASN A 225 -5.55 -22.28 6.71
C ASN A 225 -6.83 -23.06 7.06
N ILE A 226 -7.97 -22.61 6.53
CA ILE A 226 -9.27 -23.23 6.83
C ILE A 226 -9.31 -24.69 6.38
N ASN A 227 -8.74 -24.99 5.21
CA ASN A 227 -8.68 -26.35 4.69
C ASN A 227 -8.06 -27.31 5.72
N GLU A 228 -6.82 -27.03 6.13
CA GLU A 228 -6.08 -27.85 7.10
C GLU A 228 -6.75 -27.86 8.48
N THR A 229 -7.14 -26.70 9.00
CA THR A 229 -7.70 -26.59 10.36
C THR A 229 -9.03 -27.33 10.48
N SER A 230 -9.86 -27.28 9.44
CA SER A 230 -11.19 -27.91 9.45
C SER A 230 -11.15 -29.44 9.44
N GLU A 231 -10.05 -30.04 8.98
CA GLU A 231 -9.85 -31.51 8.96
C GLU A 231 -9.51 -32.07 10.35
N GLN A 232 -9.10 -31.20 11.29
CA GLN A 232 -8.82 -31.60 12.67
C GLN A 232 -10.11 -31.93 13.42
N SER A 233 -10.00 -32.78 14.46
CA SER A 233 -11.14 -33.08 15.33
C SER A 233 -11.70 -31.80 15.95
N ASN A 234 -12.99 -31.52 15.71
CA ASN A 234 -13.67 -30.28 16.10
C ASN A 234 -13.08 -28.98 15.49
N GLY A 235 -12.31 -29.07 14.41
CA GLY A 235 -11.63 -27.94 13.78
C GLY A 235 -12.56 -26.77 13.41
N LEU A 236 -13.73 -27.06 12.85
CA LEU A 236 -14.73 -26.02 12.54
C LEU A 236 -15.25 -25.31 13.80
N ALA A 237 -15.46 -26.03 14.90
CA ALA A 237 -15.93 -25.44 16.15
C ALA A 237 -14.88 -24.49 16.75
N LEU A 238 -13.60 -24.86 16.66
CA LEU A 238 -12.48 -24.00 17.07
C LEU A 238 -12.39 -22.71 16.23
N LEU A 239 -12.55 -22.83 14.91
CA LEU A 239 -12.56 -21.67 14.01
C LEU A 239 -13.74 -20.72 14.31
N GLN A 240 -14.91 -21.26 14.64
CA GLN A 240 -16.07 -20.46 15.05
C GLN A 240 -15.85 -19.77 16.40
N GLU A 241 -15.20 -20.43 17.35
CA GLU A 241 -14.85 -19.85 18.65
C GLU A 241 -13.84 -18.73 18.47
N GLN A 242 -12.82 -18.93 17.63
CA GLN A 242 -11.86 -17.89 17.23
C GLN A 242 -12.56 -16.69 16.59
N LEU A 243 -13.49 -16.92 15.65
CA LEU A 243 -14.24 -15.86 14.99
C LEU A 243 -15.00 -14.99 15.98
N LEU A 244 -15.76 -15.62 16.87
CA LEU A 244 -16.54 -14.92 17.89
C LEU A 244 -15.63 -14.20 18.90
N HIS A 245 -14.56 -14.85 19.35
CA HIS A 245 -13.61 -14.28 20.30
C HIS A 245 -12.93 -13.03 19.73
N ASN A 246 -12.44 -13.09 18.50
CA ASN A 246 -11.71 -11.98 17.87
C ASN A 246 -12.61 -10.77 17.60
N ILE A 247 -13.85 -11.01 17.17
CA ILE A 247 -14.81 -9.92 16.88
C ILE A 247 -15.39 -9.32 18.16
N LEU A 248 -15.81 -10.15 19.12
CA LEU A 248 -16.50 -9.67 20.33
C LEU A 248 -15.52 -9.20 21.40
N LYS A 249 -14.26 -9.64 21.37
CA LYS A 249 -13.23 -9.38 22.40
C LYS A 249 -13.72 -9.72 23.82
N GLN A 250 -14.55 -10.75 23.93
CA GLN A 250 -15.16 -11.22 25.17
C GLN A 250 -15.02 -12.74 25.26
N ASN A 251 -15.05 -13.27 26.48
CA ASN A 251 -15.12 -14.72 26.70
C ASN A 251 -16.42 -15.27 26.10
N VAL A 252 -16.27 -16.00 25.01
CA VAL A 252 -17.35 -16.77 24.37
C VAL A 252 -17.46 -18.09 25.13
N ALA A 253 -18.68 -18.59 25.32
CA ALA A 253 -18.86 -19.93 25.88
C ALA A 253 -18.23 -20.96 24.94
N THR A 254 -17.54 -21.95 25.49
CA THR A 254 -16.84 -22.98 24.71
C THR A 254 -17.76 -23.63 23.68
N ILE A 255 -17.32 -23.63 22.42
CA ILE A 255 -18.07 -24.19 21.31
C ILE A 255 -17.59 -25.63 21.09
N ASN A 256 -18.35 -26.58 21.60
CA ASN A 256 -18.03 -28.01 21.49
C ASN A 256 -18.61 -28.69 20.25
N ASN A 257 -19.47 -27.99 19.49
CA ASN A 257 -20.08 -28.47 18.25
C ASN A 257 -20.22 -27.31 17.26
N ALA A 258 -19.91 -27.57 15.98
CA ALA A 258 -20.00 -26.63 14.89
C ALA A 258 -21.43 -26.06 14.72
N ASP A 259 -22.48 -26.88 14.85
CA ASP A 259 -23.86 -26.41 14.70
C ASP A 259 -24.23 -25.34 15.74
N ARG A 260 -23.74 -25.51 16.97
CA ARG A 260 -23.95 -24.55 18.04
C ARG A 260 -23.19 -23.24 17.75
N GLY A 261 -21.97 -23.35 17.22
CA GLY A 261 -21.21 -22.15 16.84
C GLY A 261 -21.86 -21.37 15.71
N MET A 262 -22.47 -22.04 14.71
CA MET A 262 -23.23 -21.38 13.65
C MET A 262 -24.36 -20.50 14.21
N VAL A 263 -25.13 -21.05 15.15
CA VAL A 263 -26.22 -20.31 15.82
C VAL A 263 -25.68 -19.10 16.56
N LEU A 264 -24.60 -19.27 17.34
CA LEU A 264 -23.99 -18.18 18.11
C LEU A 264 -23.39 -17.07 17.23
N ILE A 265 -22.76 -17.44 16.12
CA ILE A 265 -22.25 -16.48 15.13
C ILE A 265 -23.39 -15.63 14.60
N LYS A 266 -24.45 -16.28 14.11
CA LYS A 266 -25.63 -15.59 13.57
C LYS A 266 -26.27 -14.67 14.62
N GLU A 267 -26.54 -15.17 15.82
CA GLU A 267 -27.22 -14.38 16.86
C GLU A 267 -26.41 -13.17 17.34
N ARG A 268 -25.08 -13.31 17.43
CA ARG A 268 -24.24 -12.27 18.03
C ARG A 268 -23.66 -11.29 17.03
N LEU A 269 -23.55 -11.67 15.76
CA LEU A 269 -22.90 -10.84 14.75
C LEU A 269 -23.88 -10.24 13.72
N CYS A 270 -25.16 -10.65 13.70
CA CYS A 270 -26.17 -10.19 12.71
C CYS A 270 -26.45 -8.68 12.70
N HIS A 271 -26.06 -7.95 13.75
CA HIS A 271 -26.19 -6.50 13.83
C HIS A 271 -24.86 -5.76 13.87
N LYS A 272 -23.74 -6.49 13.80
CA LYS A 272 -22.40 -5.92 13.90
C LYS A 272 -21.80 -5.69 12.53
N ARG A 273 -21.22 -4.52 12.33
CA ARG A 273 -20.44 -4.23 11.12
C ARG A 273 -19.02 -4.77 11.30
N VAL A 274 -18.66 -5.82 10.56
CA VAL A 274 -17.39 -6.54 10.75
C VAL A 274 -16.60 -6.74 9.45
N ILE A 275 -15.30 -7.03 9.60
CA ILE A 275 -14.44 -7.52 8.52
C ILE A 275 -14.00 -8.93 8.84
N VAL A 276 -14.36 -9.90 8.00
CA VAL A 276 -13.95 -11.30 8.16
C VAL A 276 -13.16 -11.72 6.94
N VAL A 277 -11.98 -12.30 7.14
CA VAL A 277 -11.27 -12.97 6.06
C VAL A 277 -11.09 -14.44 6.35
N VAL A 278 -11.46 -15.25 5.37
CA VAL A 278 -11.50 -16.72 5.41
C VAL A 278 -10.54 -17.22 4.34
N ASP A 279 -9.42 -17.81 4.76
CA ASP A 279 -8.32 -18.17 3.87
C ASP A 279 -8.17 -19.68 3.64
N ASP A 280 -7.79 -20.05 2.41
CA ASP A 280 -7.62 -21.42 1.92
C ASP A 280 -8.90 -22.27 2.09
N VAL A 281 -10.02 -21.79 1.54
CA VAL A 281 -11.27 -22.56 1.52
C VAL A 281 -11.21 -23.60 0.40
N ALA A 282 -11.51 -24.85 0.77
CA ALA A 282 -11.52 -26.00 -0.15
C ALA A 282 -12.90 -26.66 -0.28
N GLN A 283 -13.82 -26.42 0.66
CA GLN A 283 -15.13 -27.08 0.69
C GLN A 283 -16.26 -26.11 1.07
N GLN A 284 -17.44 -26.32 0.48
CA GLN A 284 -18.60 -25.47 0.75
C GLN A 284 -19.08 -25.55 2.22
N CYS A 285 -18.90 -26.69 2.87
CA CYS A 285 -19.25 -26.87 4.28
C CYS A 285 -18.50 -25.91 5.21
N GLN A 286 -17.25 -25.56 4.88
CA GLN A 286 -16.44 -24.60 5.63
C GLN A 286 -17.06 -23.20 5.58
N LEU A 287 -17.50 -22.76 4.39
CA LEU A 287 -18.18 -21.47 4.23
C LEU A 287 -19.51 -21.44 4.98
N ASN A 288 -20.30 -22.50 4.83
CA ASN A 288 -21.59 -22.61 5.50
C ASN A 288 -21.45 -22.57 7.03
N ALA A 289 -20.38 -23.15 7.58
CA ALA A 289 -20.12 -23.17 9.01
C ALA A 289 -19.58 -21.85 9.58
N LEU A 290 -18.81 -21.09 8.81
CA LEU A 290 -18.08 -19.91 9.30
C LEU A 290 -18.74 -18.57 8.97
N VAL A 291 -19.26 -18.44 7.74
CA VAL A 291 -19.79 -17.17 7.23
C VAL A 291 -21.24 -17.25 6.77
N GLY A 292 -21.76 -18.46 6.54
CA GLY A 292 -23.17 -18.72 6.33
C GLY A 292 -23.82 -17.85 5.24
N GLU A 293 -25.04 -17.39 5.52
CA GLU A 293 -25.78 -16.46 4.66
C GLU A 293 -25.49 -15.00 5.03
N ARG A 294 -25.78 -14.06 4.12
CA ARG A 294 -25.51 -12.62 4.31
C ARG A 294 -26.09 -12.03 5.59
N GLY A 295 -27.20 -12.59 6.11
CA GLY A 295 -27.85 -12.14 7.33
C GLY A 295 -27.11 -12.50 8.63
N TRP A 296 -25.99 -13.23 8.57
CA TRP A 296 -25.17 -13.53 9.74
C TRP A 296 -24.38 -12.32 10.24
N PHE A 297 -24.20 -11.28 9.42
CA PHE A 297 -23.45 -10.08 9.76
C PHE A 297 -24.30 -8.83 9.54
N GLY A 298 -24.00 -7.78 10.30
CA GLY A 298 -24.70 -6.50 10.19
C GLY A 298 -24.44 -5.77 8.87
N PRO A 299 -25.32 -4.83 8.48
CA PRO A 299 -25.14 -4.02 7.28
C PRO A 299 -23.77 -3.33 7.22
N GLY A 300 -23.13 -3.34 6.05
CA GLY A 300 -21.81 -2.76 5.82
C GLY A 300 -20.63 -3.68 6.17
N SER A 301 -20.89 -4.90 6.63
CA SER A 301 -19.86 -5.91 6.84
C SER A 301 -19.20 -6.34 5.53
N ARG A 302 -17.94 -6.76 5.61
CA ARG A 302 -17.15 -7.25 4.47
C ARG A 302 -16.58 -8.62 4.79
N VAL A 303 -16.86 -9.59 3.91
CA VAL A 303 -16.29 -10.93 3.98
C VAL A 303 -15.40 -11.15 2.77
N ILE A 304 -14.14 -11.53 3.01
CA ILE A 304 -13.17 -11.85 1.97
C ILE A 304 -12.89 -13.34 2.06
N ILE A 305 -12.90 -14.03 0.93
CA ILE A 305 -12.70 -15.47 0.85
C ILE A 305 -11.57 -15.73 -0.14
N THR A 306 -10.57 -16.49 0.25
CA THR A 306 -9.58 -17.04 -0.68
C THR A 306 -9.86 -18.52 -0.88
N ALA A 307 -9.81 -18.97 -2.13
CA ALA A 307 -10.08 -20.34 -2.50
C ALA A 307 -9.30 -20.68 -3.77
N LYS A 308 -8.85 -21.94 -3.88
CA LYS A 308 -8.18 -22.46 -5.08
C LYS A 308 -9.20 -22.86 -6.16
N ASP A 309 -10.38 -23.31 -5.76
CA ASP A 309 -11.47 -23.68 -6.68
C ASP A 309 -12.52 -22.56 -6.77
N GLU A 310 -12.65 -21.97 -7.94
CA GLU A 310 -13.62 -20.89 -8.22
C GLU A 310 -15.08 -21.35 -8.05
N ARG A 311 -15.35 -22.66 -8.12
CA ARG A 311 -16.69 -23.24 -7.93
C ARG A 311 -17.24 -23.00 -6.53
N LEU A 312 -16.38 -22.79 -5.53
CA LEU A 312 -16.78 -22.47 -4.16
C LEU A 312 -17.30 -21.03 -4.03
N LEU A 313 -17.03 -20.18 -5.02
CA LEU A 313 -17.31 -18.74 -5.00
C LEU A 313 -18.54 -18.36 -5.83
N LEU A 314 -19.45 -19.27 -6.12
CA LEU A 314 -20.61 -18.99 -7.00
C LEU A 314 -21.56 -17.92 -6.44
N ASN A 315 -21.64 -17.76 -5.11
CA ASN A 315 -22.61 -16.90 -4.44
C ASN A 315 -21.99 -15.61 -3.83
N VAL A 316 -20.81 -15.19 -4.30
CA VAL A 316 -20.14 -13.97 -3.81
C VAL A 316 -20.48 -12.74 -4.67
N ASP A 317 -20.37 -11.54 -4.09
CA ASP A 317 -20.64 -10.28 -4.81
C ASP A 317 -19.64 -9.97 -5.91
N ARG A 318 -18.37 -10.29 -5.66
CA ARG A 318 -17.25 -9.96 -6.54
C ARG A 318 -16.21 -11.07 -6.48
N LYS A 319 -15.67 -11.41 -7.64
CA LYS A 319 -14.58 -12.38 -7.78
C LYS A 319 -13.35 -11.69 -8.33
N PHE A 320 -12.20 -12.08 -7.82
CA PHE A 320 -10.91 -11.62 -8.30
C PHE A 320 -10.05 -12.85 -8.56
N LYS A 321 -9.67 -13.06 -9.82
CA LYS A 321 -8.73 -14.12 -10.18
C LYS A 321 -7.32 -13.55 -10.02
N VAL A 322 -6.53 -14.20 -9.17
CA VAL A 322 -5.11 -13.89 -9.02
C VAL A 322 -4.36 -14.61 -10.15
N GLU A 323 -3.59 -13.86 -10.93
CA GLU A 323 -2.74 -14.44 -11.98
C GLU A 323 -1.49 -15.09 -11.38
N GLU A 324 -1.10 -16.22 -11.95
CA GLU A 324 0.15 -16.90 -11.62
C GLU A 324 1.35 -15.98 -11.90
N LEU A 325 2.37 -16.06 -11.05
CA LEU A 325 3.61 -15.34 -11.30
C LEU A 325 4.33 -15.93 -12.51
N LYS A 326 4.87 -15.04 -13.35
CA LYS A 326 5.75 -15.48 -14.45
C LYS A 326 6.98 -16.16 -13.87
N ARG A 327 7.46 -17.20 -14.55
CA ARG A 327 8.59 -18.04 -14.13
C ARG A 327 9.84 -17.24 -13.70
N ASP A 328 10.16 -16.18 -14.42
CA ASP A 328 11.30 -15.31 -14.10
C ASP A 328 11.11 -14.54 -12.79
N VAL A 329 9.90 -14.07 -12.53
CA VAL A 329 9.52 -13.41 -11.27
C VAL A 329 9.47 -14.41 -10.12
N SER A 330 8.90 -15.59 -10.37
CA SER A 330 8.87 -16.72 -9.43
C SER A 330 10.28 -17.11 -8.98
N LEU A 331 11.22 -17.28 -9.92
CA LEU A 331 12.61 -17.61 -9.60
C LEU A 331 13.30 -16.51 -8.80
N GLN A 332 13.09 -15.23 -9.16
CA GLN A 332 13.65 -14.11 -8.39
C GLN A 332 13.11 -14.08 -6.97
N LEU A 333 11.80 -14.32 -6.80
CA LEU A 333 11.15 -14.33 -5.50
C LEU A 333 11.66 -15.48 -4.63
N PHE A 334 11.66 -16.71 -5.17
CA PHE A 334 12.25 -17.87 -4.49
C PHE A 334 13.69 -17.59 -4.07
N SER A 335 14.48 -17.04 -5.00
CA SER A 335 15.89 -16.76 -4.72
C SER A 335 16.07 -15.73 -3.62
N TRP A 336 15.21 -14.71 -3.59
CA TRP A 336 15.27 -13.66 -2.58
C TRP A 336 14.96 -14.21 -1.19
N HIS A 337 14.06 -15.19 -1.09
CA HIS A 337 13.73 -15.84 0.18
C HIS A 337 14.77 -16.88 0.61
N ALA A 338 15.23 -17.74 -0.31
CA ALA A 338 16.15 -18.82 0.00
C ALA A 338 17.60 -18.35 0.17
N PHE A 339 18.04 -17.35 -0.61
CA PHE A 339 19.44 -16.93 -0.69
C PHE A 339 19.67 -15.46 -0.31
N ARG A 340 18.61 -14.70 -0.01
CA ARG A 340 18.67 -13.24 0.24
C ARG A 340 19.22 -12.44 -0.96
N ASP A 341 19.12 -12.99 -2.17
CA ASP A 341 19.61 -12.41 -3.42
C ASP A 341 18.59 -12.62 -4.56
N LYS A 342 18.61 -11.79 -5.60
CA LYS A 342 17.70 -11.89 -6.75
C LYS A 342 17.96 -13.12 -7.63
N LYS A 343 19.07 -13.81 -7.41
CA LYS A 343 19.46 -15.01 -8.16
C LYS A 343 19.91 -16.10 -7.19
N PRO A 344 19.71 -17.37 -7.56
CA PRO A 344 20.21 -18.45 -6.75
C PRO A 344 21.75 -18.49 -6.80
N SER A 345 22.36 -18.93 -5.71
CA SER A 345 23.78 -19.26 -5.69
C SER A 345 24.10 -20.26 -6.80
N LYS A 346 25.30 -20.18 -7.39
CA LYS A 346 25.68 -20.97 -8.59
C LYS A 346 25.39 -22.47 -8.44
N ASP A 347 25.61 -23.02 -7.26
CA ASP A 347 25.43 -24.45 -6.97
C ASP A 347 23.95 -24.87 -6.85
N TYR A 348 23.03 -23.91 -6.74
CA TYR A 348 21.60 -24.12 -6.52
C TYR A 348 20.74 -23.68 -7.70
N VAL A 349 21.33 -23.28 -8.83
CA VAL A 349 20.58 -22.77 -9.98
C VAL A 349 19.60 -23.81 -10.51
N GLU A 350 20.03 -25.06 -10.72
CA GLU A 350 19.17 -26.12 -11.25
C GLU A 350 18.05 -26.48 -10.27
N LEU A 351 18.39 -26.74 -9.01
CA LEU A 351 17.42 -27.00 -7.93
C LEU A 351 16.39 -25.88 -7.76
N SER A 352 16.81 -24.62 -7.87
CA SER A 352 15.90 -23.47 -7.77
C SER A 352 14.92 -23.41 -8.94
N ASN A 353 15.36 -23.80 -10.14
CA ASN A 353 14.48 -23.89 -11.30
C ASN A 353 13.47 -25.04 -11.15
N ASP A 354 13.91 -26.19 -10.64
CA ASP A 354 13.03 -27.34 -10.40
C ASP A 354 11.95 -27.01 -9.37
N VAL A 355 12.30 -26.30 -8.30
CA VAL A 355 11.33 -25.84 -7.29
C VAL A 355 10.31 -24.87 -7.88
N VAL A 356 10.77 -23.89 -8.68
CA VAL A 356 9.89 -22.92 -9.34
C VAL A 356 8.92 -23.61 -10.32
N ASP A 357 9.42 -24.61 -11.05
CA ASP A 357 8.62 -25.38 -12.01
C ASP A 357 7.62 -26.30 -11.31
N TYR A 358 8.05 -26.96 -10.24
CA TYR A 358 7.17 -27.77 -9.40
C TYR A 358 6.02 -26.95 -8.79
N CYS A 359 6.34 -25.75 -8.32
CA CYS A 359 5.35 -24.83 -7.77
C CYS A 359 4.46 -24.19 -8.84
N GLY A 360 4.76 -24.31 -10.14
CA GLY A 360 3.90 -23.81 -11.23
C GLY A 360 3.62 -22.30 -11.17
N GLY A 361 4.54 -21.51 -10.62
CA GLY A 361 4.30 -20.08 -10.35
C GLY A 361 3.56 -19.79 -9.03
N PHE A 362 3.06 -20.81 -8.34
CA PHE A 362 2.55 -20.79 -6.96
C PHE A 362 3.65 -21.12 -5.95
N LEU A 363 4.72 -20.33 -5.92
CA LEU A 363 5.71 -20.46 -4.85
C LEU A 363 5.07 -20.00 -3.54
N SER A 364 4.59 -20.95 -2.73
CA SER A 364 4.44 -20.73 -1.30
C SER A 364 5.76 -21.09 -0.59
N PRO A 365 6.20 -20.33 0.42
CA PRO A 365 7.30 -20.72 1.29
C PRO A 365 7.09 -22.09 1.94
#